data_AF-A0A534LFM7-F1
#
_entry.id   AF-A0A534LFM7-F1
#
_cell.length_a   1.000
_cell.length_b   1.000
_cell.length_c   1.000
_cell.angle_alpha   90.00
_cell.angle_beta   90.00
_cell.angle_gamma   90.00
#
_symmetry.space_group_name_H-M   'P 1'
#
loop_
_entity.id
_entity.type
_entity.pdbx_description
1 polymer ?
#
loop_
_entity_poly.entity_id
_entity_poly.type
_entity_poly.pdbx_seq_one_letter_code
_entity_poly.pdbx_strand_id
1 'polypeptide(L)'
;MSPGCRSRPSKMTSRIFRASISAAEGPVPRYVFAGPTAMSLRHEQLREDFSCQWSYSTLWRACMSASAVCPRCGTPHSLANRFCSRCGTSLSGAVAPRTIPAPPGMMVTPSPPPASENLALFVAVLVVAIVVVLAGVFAVVLSVRPNTVPTPPASRVIGVNVARSSDGTNWVLTFTSVPTRLTPFNTMLAIVTSGGVTALSATPLGYLNYSSVGALYVQAQPGGPVAVGDRLLVNTSIYPTGFGYQLSDGIRLLAYGTLQ
;
A
#
# COMPACT_ATOMS: atom_id res chain seq x y z
N MET A 1 60.51 -23.54 19.07
CA MET A 1 60.25 -22.09 18.95
C MET A 1 60.54 -21.69 17.51
N SER A 2 59.49 -21.52 16.70
CA SER A 2 59.57 -21.11 15.29
C SER A 2 58.68 -19.89 15.07
N PRO A 3 59.14 -18.83 14.38
CA PRO A 3 58.32 -17.68 14.05
C PRO A 3 57.85 -17.69 12.59
N GLY A 4 56.65 -17.13 12.37
CA GLY A 4 56.40 -16.26 11.20
C GLY A 4 55.48 -16.80 10.11
N CYS A 5 54.26 -16.26 10.05
CA CYS A 5 53.58 -15.97 8.80
C CYS A 5 52.76 -14.66 8.96
N ARG A 6 53.27 -13.55 8.39
CA ARG A 6 52.52 -12.32 8.11
C ARG A 6 52.20 -12.29 6.62
N SER A 7 50.92 -12.11 6.30
CA SER A 7 50.39 -11.90 4.95
C SER A 7 50.64 -10.46 4.46
N ARG A 8 51.28 -10.33 3.29
CA ARG A 8 51.37 -9.10 2.49
C ARG A 8 50.11 -8.93 1.62
N PRO A 9 49.54 -7.73 1.49
CA PRO A 9 48.58 -7.43 0.43
C PRO A 9 49.29 -7.01 -0.87
N SER A 10 48.92 -7.65 -1.98
CA SER A 10 49.40 -7.35 -3.33
C SER A 10 48.67 -6.14 -3.92
N LYS A 11 49.44 -5.13 -4.31
CA LYS A 11 49.02 -4.02 -5.17
C LYS A 11 48.61 -4.57 -6.53
N MET A 12 47.38 -4.30 -6.98
CA MET A 12 46.98 -4.51 -8.37
C MET A 12 46.84 -3.17 -9.09
N THR A 13 47.66 -3.07 -10.13
CA THR A 13 48.00 -1.91 -10.94
C THR A 13 46.83 -1.49 -11.83
N SER A 14 46.35 -0.26 -11.65
CA SER A 14 45.40 0.38 -12.58
C SER A 14 46.14 0.79 -13.86
N ARG A 15 45.81 0.14 -14.98
CA ARG A 15 46.30 0.51 -16.31
C ARG A 15 45.46 1.67 -16.85
N ILE A 16 46.12 2.81 -16.97
CA ILE A 16 45.67 4.04 -17.62
C ILE A 16 45.53 3.77 -19.12
N PHE A 17 44.31 3.83 -19.65
CA PHE A 17 44.08 3.99 -21.09
C PHE A 17 44.15 5.48 -21.44
N ARG A 18 45.25 5.87 -22.08
CA ARG A 18 45.41 7.11 -22.84
C ARG A 18 44.54 7.00 -24.09
N ALA A 19 43.55 7.86 -24.24
CA ALA A 19 42.94 8.17 -25.53
C ALA A 19 43.31 9.62 -25.89
N SER A 20 44.09 9.73 -26.95
CA SER A 20 44.52 10.98 -27.57
C SER A 20 43.36 11.56 -28.37
N ILE A 21 42.91 12.78 -28.05
CA ILE A 21 42.02 13.57 -28.90
C ILE A 21 42.87 14.69 -29.51
N SER A 22 43.06 14.62 -30.82
CA SER A 22 43.56 15.73 -31.65
C SER A 22 42.39 16.46 -32.30
N ALA A 23 42.61 17.76 -32.49
CA ALA A 23 41.91 18.70 -33.36
C ALA A 23 40.51 19.18 -32.89
N ALA A 24 40.44 20.43 -32.44
CA ALA A 24 40.08 21.55 -33.33
C ALA A 24 40.08 22.86 -32.53
N GLU A 25 40.92 23.80 -32.96
CA GLU A 25 40.92 25.19 -32.52
C GLU A 25 39.65 25.91 -33.04
N GLY A 26 38.94 26.59 -32.15
CA GLY A 26 37.78 27.42 -32.48
C GLY A 26 37.32 28.23 -31.26
N PRO A 27 36.90 29.50 -31.43
CA PRO A 27 36.91 30.50 -30.37
C PRO A 27 35.80 30.33 -29.32
N VAL A 28 36.21 30.62 -28.09
CA VAL A 28 35.48 30.56 -26.82
C VAL A 28 34.29 31.54 -26.78
N PRO A 29 33.07 31.09 -26.51
CA PRO A 29 32.07 31.93 -25.87
C PRO A 29 32.27 31.90 -24.36
N ARG A 30 32.66 33.05 -23.80
CA ARG A 30 32.64 33.33 -22.36
C ARG A 30 31.21 33.21 -21.85
N TYR A 31 30.87 32.09 -21.22
CA TYR A 31 29.75 32.06 -20.29
C TYR A 31 30.26 32.31 -18.89
N VAL A 32 29.92 33.50 -18.40
CA VAL A 32 30.11 33.95 -17.02
C VAL A 32 29.31 33.01 -16.12
N PHE A 33 30.00 32.22 -15.32
CA PHE A 33 29.39 31.49 -14.21
C PHE A 33 29.06 32.50 -13.11
N ALA A 34 27.80 32.94 -13.07
CA ALA A 34 27.21 33.49 -11.87
C ALA A 34 27.15 32.37 -10.80
N GLY A 35 27.66 32.66 -9.61
CA GLY A 35 27.89 31.69 -8.55
C GLY A 35 26.61 31.06 -7.96
N PRO A 36 26.75 29.96 -7.21
CA PRO A 36 25.66 29.36 -6.46
C PRO A 36 25.54 30.05 -5.10
N THR A 37 24.76 31.13 -5.03
CA THR A 37 24.23 31.63 -3.75
C THR A 37 22.73 31.87 -3.91
N ALA A 38 21.93 30.92 -3.43
CA ALA A 38 20.59 31.10 -2.87
C ALA A 38 19.71 29.85 -3.08
N MET A 39 19.95 28.78 -2.32
CA MET A 39 18.89 27.82 -2.00
C MET A 39 19.18 27.02 -0.72
N SER A 40 19.78 27.67 0.29
CA SER A 40 20.11 27.07 1.58
C SER A 40 19.37 27.73 2.76
N LEU A 41 18.17 28.28 2.53
CA LEU A 41 17.32 28.89 3.58
C LEU A 41 15.83 28.63 3.31
N ARG A 42 15.47 27.37 3.06
CA ARG A 42 14.05 26.96 3.00
C ARG A 42 13.83 25.50 3.43
N HIS A 43 14.65 25.02 4.36
CA HIS A 43 14.53 23.67 4.96
C HIS A 43 14.55 23.67 6.50
N GLU A 44 14.56 24.85 7.13
CA GLU A 44 14.63 25.02 8.60
C GLU A 44 13.38 25.73 9.15
N GLN A 45 12.19 25.52 8.55
CA GLN A 45 10.95 26.16 9.04
C GLN A 45 9.68 25.34 8.82
N LEU A 46 9.80 24.02 8.72
CA LEU A 46 8.68 23.06 8.73
C LEU A 46 9.03 21.83 9.59
N ARG A 47 9.68 22.07 10.74
CA ARG A 47 10.09 21.02 11.70
C ARG A 47 9.54 21.22 13.12
N GLU A 48 8.50 22.04 13.30
CA GLU A 48 7.89 22.24 14.62
C GLU A 48 6.36 22.05 14.70
N ASP A 49 5.68 21.54 13.67
CA ASP A 49 4.21 21.37 13.69
C ASP A 49 3.69 19.92 13.66
N PHE A 50 4.55 18.90 13.82
CA PHE A 50 4.10 17.50 13.82
C PHE A 50 4.58 16.68 15.02
N SER A 51 4.78 17.35 16.15
CA SER A 51 5.09 16.70 17.44
C SER A 51 3.84 16.58 18.30
N CYS A 52 2.87 15.77 17.88
CA CYS A 52 1.95 15.03 18.77
C CYS A 52 0.90 14.30 17.93
N GLN A 53 1.30 13.28 17.18
CA GLN A 53 0.33 12.26 16.80
C GLN A 53 0.99 10.91 16.55
N TRP A 54 0.61 9.97 17.42
CA TRP A 54 0.80 8.52 17.31
C TRP A 54 2.19 7.98 17.61
N SER A 55 2.51 7.89 18.90
CA SER A 55 3.24 6.73 19.41
C SER A 55 2.40 6.03 20.46
N TYR A 56 1.83 4.90 20.05
CA TYR A 56 1.28 3.89 20.94
C TYR A 56 2.40 3.37 21.85
N SER A 57 2.29 3.60 23.15
CA SER A 57 2.46 2.59 24.21
C SER A 57 2.67 3.28 25.56
N THR A 58 1.95 2.79 26.56
CA THR A 58 2.18 3.03 28.00
C THR A 58 2.02 4.48 28.48
N LEU A 59 0.77 4.89 28.77
CA LEU A 59 0.37 5.74 29.92
C LEU A 59 -1.15 6.02 29.89
N TRP A 60 -1.98 5.05 30.30
CA TRP A 60 -3.43 5.24 30.50
C TRP A 60 -3.75 5.93 31.83
N ARG A 61 -3.21 7.15 32.05
CA ARG A 61 -3.54 7.89 33.27
C ARG A 61 -3.33 9.40 33.13
N ALA A 62 -4.07 10.06 32.23
CA ALA A 62 -4.43 11.48 32.41
C ALA A 62 -5.43 11.95 31.34
N CYS A 63 -6.35 12.82 31.79
CA CYS A 63 -7.18 13.74 31.02
C CYS A 63 -8.45 13.21 30.35
N MET A 64 -9.46 12.91 31.19
CA MET A 64 -10.76 13.59 31.05
C MET A 64 -11.40 13.77 32.44
N SER A 65 -10.95 14.81 33.17
CA SER A 65 -11.70 15.33 34.32
C SER A 65 -12.54 16.49 33.80
N ALA A 66 -13.76 16.22 33.34
CA ALA A 66 -14.69 17.30 33.02
C ALA A 66 -14.98 18.08 34.32
N SER A 67 -14.49 19.33 34.38
CA SER A 67 -14.66 20.24 35.51
C SER A 67 -15.85 21.15 35.25
N ALA A 68 -16.76 21.23 36.22
CA ALA A 68 -17.86 22.20 36.22
C ALA A 68 -17.55 23.30 37.23
N VAL A 69 -18.15 24.48 37.07
CA VAL A 69 -17.95 25.61 37.99
C VAL A 69 -19.18 25.76 38.87
N CYS A 70 -18.98 25.93 40.18
CA CYS A 70 -20.10 26.13 41.11
C CYS A 70 -20.77 27.49 40.85
N PRO A 71 -22.10 27.54 40.65
CA PRO A 71 -22.82 28.78 40.35
C PRO A 71 -22.87 29.76 41.54
N ARG A 72 -22.63 29.28 42.77
CA ARG A 72 -22.67 30.10 44.00
C ARG A 72 -21.35 30.78 44.35
N CYS A 73 -20.22 30.12 44.11
CA CYS A 73 -18.90 30.59 44.57
C CYS A 73 -17.81 30.59 43.48
N GLY A 74 -18.15 30.21 42.24
CA GLY A 74 -17.24 30.26 41.09
C GLY A 74 -16.07 29.27 41.15
N THR A 75 -16.05 28.36 42.12
CA THR A 75 -14.92 27.43 42.31
C THR A 75 -15.08 26.22 41.38
N PRO A 76 -14.02 25.81 40.65
CA PRO A 76 -14.08 24.62 39.81
C PRO A 76 -14.19 23.36 40.68
N HIS A 77 -15.03 22.42 40.26
CA HIS A 77 -15.25 21.16 40.94
C HIS A 77 -15.37 20.03 39.92
N SER A 78 -15.07 18.81 40.37
CA SER A 78 -15.31 17.60 39.58
C SER A 78 -16.81 17.32 39.47
N LEU A 79 -17.28 16.94 38.28
CA LEU A 79 -18.66 16.51 38.04
C LEU A 79 -19.10 15.31 38.90
N ALA A 80 -18.16 14.58 39.50
CA ALA A 80 -18.47 13.49 40.43
C ALA A 80 -18.99 13.98 41.81
N ASN A 81 -18.78 15.24 42.16
CA ASN A 81 -19.13 15.77 43.48
C ASN A 81 -20.58 16.31 43.50
N ARG A 82 -21.42 15.75 44.37
CA ARG A 82 -22.82 16.19 44.55
C ARG A 82 -22.95 17.55 45.28
N PHE A 83 -21.91 17.98 45.97
CA PHE A 83 -21.88 19.23 46.74
C PHE A 83 -20.56 19.98 46.54
N CYS A 84 -20.60 21.32 46.63
CA CYS A 84 -19.40 22.15 46.58
C CYS A 84 -18.61 22.02 47.89
N SER A 85 -17.33 21.68 47.80
CA SER A 85 -16.44 21.58 48.97
C SER A 85 -16.17 22.92 49.66
N ARG A 86 -16.40 24.04 48.98
CA ARG A 86 -16.10 25.38 49.53
C ARG A 86 -17.33 26.08 50.13
N CYS A 87 -18.51 25.92 49.54
CA CYS A 87 -19.72 26.63 49.97
C CYS A 87 -20.89 25.70 50.34
N GLY A 88 -20.71 24.38 50.24
CA GLY A 88 -21.72 23.38 50.61
C GLY A 88 -22.95 23.31 49.67
N THR A 89 -23.02 24.13 48.62
CA THR A 89 -24.17 24.14 47.70
C THR A 89 -24.24 22.84 46.90
N SER A 90 -25.43 22.24 46.79
CA SER A 90 -25.64 21.04 45.96
C SER A 90 -25.50 21.37 44.47
N LEU A 91 -24.73 20.55 43.75
CA LEU A 91 -24.33 20.77 42.34
C LEU A 91 -25.06 19.83 41.38
N SER A 92 -26.16 19.25 41.82
CA SER A 92 -27.07 18.48 40.97
C SER A 92 -28.49 18.85 41.33
N GLY A 93 -29.29 19.07 40.29
CA GLY A 93 -30.75 19.14 40.35
C GLY A 93 -31.26 18.03 41.24
N ALA A 94 -31.64 18.42 42.45
CA ALA A 94 -32.23 17.56 43.42
C ALA A 94 -33.67 17.31 42.98
N VAL A 95 -34.00 16.06 42.63
CA VAL A 95 -35.30 15.54 43.02
C VAL A 95 -35.08 14.77 44.30
N ALA A 96 -35.53 15.34 45.40
CA ALA A 96 -35.68 14.69 46.69
C ALA A 96 -37.00 15.20 47.31
N PRO A 97 -37.50 14.59 48.39
CA PRO A 97 -37.85 13.18 48.59
C PRO A 97 -39.30 13.08 49.15
N ARG A 98 -39.91 11.90 49.28
CA ARG A 98 -40.95 11.69 50.29
C ARG A 98 -40.85 10.33 50.96
N THR A 99 -40.56 10.39 52.26
CA THR A 99 -40.74 9.38 53.28
C THR A 99 -42.21 9.38 53.73
N ILE A 100 -42.83 8.21 53.89
CA ILE A 100 -43.88 7.97 54.90
C ILE A 100 -43.71 6.52 55.42
N PRO A 101 -43.46 6.31 56.72
CA PRO A 101 -43.64 5.01 57.38
C PRO A 101 -45.11 4.86 57.83
N ALA A 102 -45.70 3.68 57.61
CA ALA A 102 -47.07 3.34 58.01
C ALA A 102 -47.09 1.99 58.79
N PRO A 103 -48.09 1.77 59.66
CA PRO A 103 -48.02 0.90 60.85
C PRO A 103 -48.23 -0.60 60.57
N PRO A 104 -47.87 -1.49 61.53
CA PRO A 104 -48.12 -2.93 61.42
C PRO A 104 -49.60 -3.25 61.67
N GLY A 105 -50.35 -3.41 60.59
CA GLY A 105 -51.73 -3.90 60.59
C GLY A 105 -51.84 -5.25 59.89
N MET A 106 -52.20 -6.26 60.69
CA MET A 106 -52.97 -7.48 60.38
C MET A 106 -52.55 -8.37 59.19
N MET A 107 -52.30 -9.63 59.55
CA MET A 107 -52.05 -10.77 58.67
C MET A 107 -53.09 -10.86 57.55
N VAL A 108 -52.62 -10.83 56.30
CA VAL A 108 -53.34 -11.35 55.15
C VAL A 108 -52.47 -12.47 54.57
N THR A 109 -52.97 -13.70 54.67
CA THR A 109 -52.44 -14.87 53.99
C THR A 109 -52.44 -14.63 52.47
N PRO A 110 -51.31 -14.74 51.76
CA PRO A 110 -51.31 -14.62 50.31
C PRO A 110 -52.03 -15.83 49.70
N SER A 111 -53.06 -15.51 48.90
CA SER A 111 -53.73 -16.43 47.98
C SER A 111 -52.70 -17.17 47.11
N PRO A 112 -52.90 -18.46 46.77
CA PRO A 112 -52.04 -19.15 45.82
C PRO A 112 -52.00 -18.38 44.48
N PRO A 113 -50.82 -18.27 43.83
CA PRO A 113 -50.70 -17.55 42.57
C PRO A 113 -51.63 -18.19 41.53
N PRO A 114 -52.36 -17.40 40.71
CA PRO A 114 -53.07 -17.95 39.57
C PRO A 114 -52.05 -18.64 38.67
N ALA A 115 -52.28 -19.92 38.38
CA ALA A 115 -51.47 -20.71 37.47
C ALA A 115 -51.29 -19.91 36.18
N SER A 116 -50.03 -19.59 35.86
CA SER A 116 -49.65 -18.88 34.65
C SER A 116 -49.69 -19.85 33.45
N GLU A 117 -50.87 -20.42 33.21
CA GLU A 117 -51.11 -21.49 32.25
C GLU A 117 -50.73 -21.05 30.82
N ASN A 118 -50.83 -19.76 30.54
CA ASN A 118 -50.48 -19.19 29.24
C ASN A 118 -49.06 -18.62 29.20
N LEU A 119 -48.43 -18.29 30.35
CA LEU A 119 -47.08 -17.70 30.36
C LEU A 119 -46.03 -18.73 29.93
N ALA A 120 -46.13 -19.95 30.46
CA ALA A 120 -45.23 -21.04 30.07
C ALA A 120 -45.32 -21.32 28.56
N LEU A 121 -46.53 -21.25 28.01
CA LEU A 121 -46.77 -21.39 26.56
C LEU A 121 -46.17 -20.22 25.76
N PHE A 122 -46.40 -18.96 26.18
CA PHE A 122 -45.82 -17.78 25.51
C PHE A 122 -44.30 -17.78 25.56
N VAL A 123 -43.70 -18.14 26.69
CA VAL A 123 -42.24 -18.26 26.83
C VAL A 123 -41.71 -19.39 25.96
N ALA A 124 -42.36 -20.55 25.92
CA ALA A 124 -41.96 -21.66 25.07
C ALA A 124 -42.01 -21.31 23.57
N VAL A 125 -43.09 -20.68 23.11
CA VAL A 125 -43.24 -20.24 21.72
C VAL A 125 -42.18 -19.19 21.34
N LEU A 126 -41.90 -18.24 22.25
CA LEU A 126 -40.86 -17.23 22.03
C LEU A 126 -39.47 -17.86 21.91
N VAL A 127 -39.13 -18.82 22.79
CA VAL A 127 -37.84 -19.52 22.75
C VAL A 127 -37.69 -20.32 21.45
N VAL A 128 -38.73 -21.05 21.03
CA VAL A 128 -38.70 -21.79 19.76
C VAL A 128 -38.53 -20.85 18.57
N ALA A 129 -39.24 -19.72 18.54
CA ALA A 129 -39.10 -18.73 17.48
C ALA A 129 -37.66 -18.17 17.40
N ILE A 130 -37.05 -17.85 18.54
CA ILE A 130 -35.66 -17.37 18.60
C ILE A 130 -34.71 -18.45 18.09
N VAL A 131 -34.87 -19.71 18.50
CA VAL A 131 -34.01 -20.82 18.05
C VAL A 131 -34.12 -21.02 16.54
N VAL A 132 -35.32 -20.96 15.97
CA VAL A 132 -35.52 -21.08 14.51
C VAL A 132 -34.87 -19.92 13.76
N VAL A 133 -35.02 -18.69 14.25
CA VAL A 133 -34.39 -17.52 13.65
C VAL A 133 -32.85 -17.63 13.72
N LEU A 134 -32.31 -18.00 14.88
CA LEU A 134 -30.86 -18.17 15.04
C LEU A 134 -30.31 -19.30 14.18
N ALA A 135 -31.00 -20.43 14.08
CA ALA A 135 -30.62 -21.54 13.20
C ALA A 135 -30.65 -21.12 11.72
N GLY A 136 -31.65 -20.35 11.31
CA GLY A 136 -31.76 -19.79 9.96
C GLY A 136 -30.62 -18.83 9.64
N VAL A 137 -30.33 -17.88 10.54
CA VAL A 137 -29.20 -16.94 10.38
C VAL A 137 -27.87 -17.68 10.32
N PHE A 138 -27.67 -18.67 11.20
CA PHE A 138 -26.46 -19.48 11.22
C PHE A 138 -26.30 -20.28 9.91
N ALA A 139 -27.37 -20.87 9.39
CA ALA A 139 -27.36 -21.56 8.10
C ALA A 139 -26.99 -20.61 6.95
N VAL A 140 -27.51 -19.38 6.93
CA VAL A 140 -27.16 -18.37 5.93
C VAL A 140 -25.69 -17.97 6.03
N VAL A 141 -25.16 -17.75 7.24
CA VAL A 141 -23.75 -17.40 7.45
C VAL A 141 -22.81 -18.53 7.00
N LEU A 142 -23.17 -19.80 7.23
CA LEU A 142 -22.40 -20.95 6.73
C LEU A 142 -22.54 -21.15 5.20
N SER A 143 -23.63 -20.66 4.61
CA SER A 143 -23.86 -20.72 3.16
C SER A 143 -23.03 -19.67 2.40
N VAL A 144 -22.65 -18.58 3.06
CA VAL A 144 -21.68 -17.61 2.54
C VAL A 144 -20.28 -18.21 2.66
N ARG A 145 -19.96 -19.13 1.75
CA ARG A 145 -18.56 -19.48 1.53
C ARG A 145 -17.84 -18.19 1.10
N PRO A 146 -16.78 -17.76 1.79
CA PRO A 146 -15.93 -16.74 1.22
C PRO A 146 -15.42 -17.35 -0.08
N ASN A 147 -15.75 -16.74 -1.21
CA ASN A 147 -15.07 -17.01 -2.48
C ASN A 147 -13.64 -16.49 -2.31
N THR A 148 -12.83 -17.18 -1.52
CA THR A 148 -11.38 -17.05 -1.57
C THR A 148 -11.00 -17.67 -2.90
N VAL A 149 -11.12 -16.86 -3.95
CA VAL A 149 -10.34 -17.07 -5.17
C VAL A 149 -8.93 -17.33 -4.66
N PRO A 150 -8.35 -18.53 -4.90
CA PRO A 150 -6.96 -18.75 -4.56
C PRO A 150 -6.22 -17.71 -5.39
N THR A 151 -5.75 -16.63 -4.76
CA THR A 151 -4.87 -15.67 -5.43
C THR A 151 -3.71 -16.53 -5.93
N PRO A 152 -3.59 -16.76 -7.25
CA PRO A 152 -2.45 -17.51 -7.74
C PRO A 152 -1.21 -16.76 -7.24
N PRO A 153 -0.11 -17.45 -6.88
CA PRO A 153 1.14 -16.75 -6.62
C PRO A 153 1.33 -15.76 -7.76
N ALA A 154 1.53 -14.48 -7.44
CA ALA A 154 1.52 -13.41 -8.44
C ALA A 154 2.49 -13.81 -9.56
N SER A 155 1.93 -14.33 -10.64
CA SER A 155 2.70 -14.81 -11.76
C SER A 155 3.38 -13.56 -12.29
N ARG A 156 4.70 -13.48 -12.12
CA ARG A 156 5.47 -12.32 -12.52
C ARG A 156 5.68 -12.39 -14.03
N VAL A 157 4.57 -12.30 -14.74
CA VAL A 157 4.43 -12.47 -16.18
C VAL A 157 3.86 -11.17 -16.73
N ILE A 158 4.40 -10.74 -17.88
CA ILE A 158 3.85 -9.63 -18.65
C ILE A 158 2.86 -10.19 -19.66
N GLY A 159 1.64 -9.66 -19.67
CA GLY A 159 0.70 -9.87 -20.77
C GLY A 159 1.12 -9.03 -21.96
N VAL A 160 1.23 -9.66 -23.14
CA VAL A 160 1.59 -8.97 -24.38
C VAL A 160 0.53 -9.26 -25.43
N ASN A 161 -0.04 -8.21 -26.01
CA ASN A 161 -0.82 -8.31 -27.23
C ASN A 161 0.08 -7.93 -28.41
N VAL A 162 0.20 -8.83 -29.39
CA VAL A 162 1.01 -8.61 -30.59
C VAL A 162 0.07 -8.24 -31.73
N ALA A 163 0.35 -7.11 -32.38
CA ALA A 163 -0.36 -6.69 -33.58
C ALA A 163 0.63 -6.14 -34.61
N ARG A 164 0.19 -6.02 -35.86
CA ARG A 164 0.93 -5.30 -36.88
C ARG A 164 0.45 -3.86 -36.94
N SER A 165 1.38 -2.92 -37.07
CA SER A 165 1.07 -1.51 -37.30
C SER A 165 0.30 -1.34 -38.63
N SER A 166 -0.52 -0.30 -38.74
CA SER A 166 -1.38 -0.06 -39.91
C SER A 166 -0.60 0.18 -41.20
N ASP A 167 0.63 0.69 -41.08
CA ASP A 167 1.58 0.87 -42.18
C ASP A 167 2.35 -0.43 -42.52
N GLY A 168 2.18 -1.49 -41.74
CA GLY A 168 2.80 -2.80 -41.97
C GLY A 168 4.29 -2.89 -41.67
N THR A 169 4.93 -1.79 -41.24
CA THR A 169 6.41 -1.69 -41.07
C THR A 169 6.89 -2.20 -39.70
N ASN A 170 5.97 -2.28 -38.74
CA ASN A 170 6.27 -2.56 -37.35
C ASN A 170 5.32 -3.63 -36.79
N TRP A 171 5.88 -4.53 -35.99
CA TRP A 171 5.14 -5.21 -34.94
C TRP A 171 4.97 -4.25 -33.77
N VAL A 172 3.77 -4.25 -33.19
CA VAL A 172 3.39 -3.45 -32.03
C VAL A 172 3.03 -4.42 -30.91
N LEU A 173 3.95 -4.57 -29.96
CA LEU A 173 3.73 -5.40 -28.77
C LEU A 173 3.22 -4.48 -27.67
N THR A 174 1.94 -4.57 -27.34
CA THR A 174 1.30 -3.74 -26.31
C THR A 174 1.21 -4.52 -25.00
N PHE A 175 1.69 -3.93 -23.91
CA PHE A 175 1.63 -4.57 -22.60
C PHE A 175 0.22 -4.48 -22.02
N THR A 176 -0.42 -5.62 -21.80
CA THR A 176 -1.79 -5.73 -21.29
C THR A 176 -1.85 -6.03 -19.79
N SER A 177 -0.80 -6.61 -19.23
CA SER A 177 -0.60 -6.75 -17.79
C SER A 177 0.88 -6.63 -17.46
N VAL A 178 1.23 -5.94 -16.38
CA VAL A 178 2.63 -5.72 -15.98
C VAL A 178 2.76 -5.92 -14.47
N PRO A 179 3.63 -6.82 -14.00
CA PRO A 179 3.94 -6.96 -12.58
C PRO A 179 4.56 -5.68 -12.02
N THR A 180 4.34 -5.40 -10.74
CA THR A 180 4.91 -4.21 -10.10
C THR A 180 6.44 -4.27 -10.05
N ARG A 181 7.07 -3.08 -9.98
CA ARG A 181 8.52 -2.89 -9.82
C ARG A 181 9.38 -3.31 -11.02
N LEU A 182 8.82 -3.30 -12.22
CA LEU A 182 9.62 -3.42 -13.44
C LEU A 182 10.09 -2.04 -13.89
N THR A 183 11.37 -1.93 -14.21
CA THR A 183 11.95 -0.69 -14.75
C THR A 183 12.40 -0.91 -16.18
N PRO A 184 12.41 0.14 -17.03
CA PRO A 184 12.88 0.02 -18.41
C PRO A 184 14.35 -0.44 -18.52
N PHE A 185 15.15 -0.23 -17.47
CA PHE A 185 16.58 -0.55 -17.47
C PHE A 185 16.88 -1.98 -17.00
N ASN A 186 15.96 -2.62 -16.29
CA ASN A 186 16.12 -4.02 -15.83
C ASN A 186 15.23 -4.99 -16.60
N THR A 187 14.26 -4.50 -17.36
CA THR A 187 13.45 -5.31 -18.26
C THR A 187 14.17 -5.39 -19.60
N MET A 188 14.38 -6.60 -20.10
CA MET A 188 15.18 -6.89 -21.30
C MET A 188 14.28 -7.46 -22.40
N LEU A 189 14.49 -7.03 -23.63
CA LEU A 189 13.97 -7.66 -24.84
C LEU A 189 15.08 -8.48 -25.49
N ALA A 190 14.80 -9.73 -25.79
CA ALA A 190 15.56 -10.55 -26.72
C ALA A 190 14.63 -11.00 -27.85
N ILE A 191 15.20 -11.18 -29.04
CA ILE A 191 14.50 -11.73 -30.20
C ILE A 191 15.29 -12.93 -30.70
N VAL A 192 14.60 -14.03 -30.97
CA VAL A 192 15.16 -15.25 -31.52
C VAL A 192 14.56 -15.51 -32.90
N THR A 193 15.35 -16.07 -33.80
CA THR A 193 14.86 -16.54 -35.09
C THR A 193 13.89 -17.72 -34.90
N SER A 194 13.16 -18.10 -35.94
CA SER A 194 12.30 -19.30 -35.91
C SER A 194 13.09 -20.60 -35.65
N GLY A 195 14.40 -20.60 -35.91
CA GLY A 195 15.32 -21.70 -35.57
C GLY A 195 15.91 -21.64 -34.16
N GLY A 196 15.51 -20.65 -33.33
CA GLY A 196 15.97 -20.50 -31.95
C GLY A 196 17.32 -19.78 -31.78
N VAL A 197 17.91 -19.25 -32.85
CA VAL A 197 19.16 -18.48 -32.79
C VAL A 197 18.86 -17.05 -32.33
N THR A 198 19.69 -16.49 -31.47
CA THR A 198 19.55 -15.10 -31.01
C THR A 198 19.74 -14.11 -32.16
N ALA A 199 18.68 -13.38 -32.51
CA ALA A 199 18.68 -12.29 -33.49
C ALA A 199 18.90 -10.92 -32.82
N LEU A 200 18.38 -10.74 -31.60
CA LEU A 200 18.66 -9.61 -30.72
C LEU A 200 19.02 -10.17 -29.35
N SER A 201 20.22 -9.89 -28.87
CA SER A 201 20.63 -10.24 -27.51
C SER A 201 19.78 -9.47 -26.49
N ALA A 202 19.65 -10.04 -25.28
CA ALA A 202 18.87 -9.43 -24.19
C ALA A 202 19.33 -7.98 -23.94
N THR A 203 18.51 -7.03 -24.38
CA THR A 203 18.81 -5.60 -24.38
C THR A 203 17.79 -4.87 -23.51
N PRO A 204 18.20 -3.99 -22.58
CA PRO A 204 17.27 -3.23 -21.74
C PRO A 204 16.27 -2.43 -22.59
N LEU A 205 15.00 -2.39 -22.19
CA LEU A 205 13.98 -1.62 -22.90
C LEU A 205 14.39 -0.15 -23.06
N GLY A 206 14.99 0.44 -22.03
CA GLY A 206 15.47 1.82 -22.04
C GLY A 206 16.69 2.08 -22.95
N TYR A 207 17.34 1.03 -23.46
CA TYR A 207 18.47 1.13 -24.40
C TYR A 207 18.11 0.70 -25.83
N LEU A 208 16.87 0.25 -26.06
CA LEU A 208 16.38 -0.04 -27.40
C LEU A 208 16.40 1.24 -28.24
N ASN A 209 17.04 1.15 -29.40
CA ASN A 209 17.13 2.23 -30.36
C ASN A 209 16.68 1.73 -31.73
N TYR A 210 15.62 2.35 -32.25
CA TYR A 210 14.99 1.89 -33.48
C TYR A 210 15.95 1.89 -34.68
N SER A 211 16.84 2.88 -34.77
CA SER A 211 17.75 3.03 -35.90
C SER A 211 18.89 2.02 -35.91
N SER A 212 19.37 1.57 -34.74
CA SER A 212 20.50 0.65 -34.64
C SER A 212 20.10 -0.81 -34.55
N VAL A 213 19.01 -1.11 -33.83
CA VAL A 213 18.56 -2.49 -33.57
C VAL A 213 17.16 -2.78 -34.08
N GLY A 214 16.48 -1.83 -34.76
CA GLY A 214 15.14 -2.09 -35.29
C GLY A 214 14.06 -2.29 -34.23
N ALA A 215 14.31 -1.90 -32.98
CA ALA A 215 13.37 -2.01 -31.89
C ALA A 215 13.36 -0.74 -31.04
N LEU A 216 12.19 -0.34 -30.54
CA LEU A 216 12.00 0.84 -29.71
C LEU A 216 10.99 0.56 -28.61
N TYR A 217 11.29 1.02 -27.40
CA TYR A 217 10.34 1.05 -26.31
C TYR A 217 9.68 2.42 -26.21
N VAL A 218 8.34 2.43 -26.19
CA VAL A 218 7.51 3.62 -26.14
C VAL A 218 6.64 3.53 -24.90
N GLN A 219 6.89 4.42 -23.95
CA GLN A 219 6.11 4.50 -22.72
C GLN A 219 4.75 5.13 -22.98
N ALA A 220 3.69 4.56 -22.39
CA ALA A 220 2.40 5.22 -22.32
C ALA A 220 2.46 6.47 -21.43
N GLN A 221 3.26 6.41 -20.36
CA GLN A 221 3.50 7.52 -19.45
C GLN A 221 5.01 7.76 -19.27
N PRO A 222 5.54 8.89 -19.77
CA PRO A 222 6.99 9.15 -19.76
C PRO A 222 7.61 9.19 -18.36
N GLY A 223 8.79 8.61 -18.21
CA GLY A 223 9.60 8.65 -16.98
C GLY A 223 9.15 7.67 -15.90
N GLY A 224 8.12 6.86 -16.17
CA GLY A 224 7.58 5.88 -15.24
C GLY A 224 8.29 4.51 -15.27
N PRO A 225 7.91 3.61 -14.34
CA PRO A 225 8.23 2.19 -14.47
C PRO A 225 7.58 1.59 -15.73
N VAL A 226 7.91 0.34 -16.05
CA VAL A 226 7.17 -0.39 -17.08
C VAL A 226 5.72 -0.55 -16.61
N ALA A 227 4.77 -0.19 -17.47
CA ALA A 227 3.35 -0.12 -17.14
C ALA A 227 2.48 -0.70 -18.25
N VAL A 228 1.21 -0.97 -17.90
CA VAL A 228 0.19 -1.38 -18.87
C VAL A 228 -0.03 -0.25 -19.88
N GLY A 229 -0.14 -0.61 -21.16
CA GLY A 229 -0.26 0.33 -22.27
C GLY A 229 1.06 0.74 -22.92
N ASP A 230 2.20 0.43 -22.29
CA ASP A 230 3.50 0.58 -22.95
C ASP A 230 3.60 -0.30 -24.18
N ARG A 231 4.41 0.14 -25.15
CA ARG A 231 4.52 -0.49 -26.46
C ARG A 231 5.97 -0.75 -26.82
N LEU A 232 6.23 -1.88 -27.47
CA LEU A 232 7.46 -2.11 -28.23
C LEU A 232 7.13 -2.05 -29.72
N LEU A 233 7.86 -1.21 -30.45
CA LEU A 233 7.85 -1.18 -31.90
C LEU A 233 9.03 -2.01 -32.38
N VAL A 234 8.77 -3.03 -33.18
CA VAL A 234 9.80 -3.94 -33.70
C VAL A 234 9.67 -4.01 -35.22
N ASN A 235 10.74 -3.67 -35.92
CA ASN A 235 10.77 -3.55 -37.38
C ASN A 235 10.54 -4.91 -38.05
N THR A 236 9.53 -4.99 -38.93
CA THR A 236 9.13 -6.24 -39.60
C THR A 236 10.13 -6.72 -40.65
N SER A 237 10.95 -5.81 -41.20
CA SER A 237 11.96 -6.15 -42.21
C SER A 237 13.22 -6.74 -41.57
N ILE A 238 13.56 -6.31 -40.36
CA ILE A 238 14.69 -6.86 -39.59
C ILE A 238 14.25 -8.14 -38.85
N TYR A 239 13.04 -8.14 -38.31
CA TYR A 239 12.45 -9.25 -37.55
C TYR A 239 11.14 -9.71 -38.23
N PRO A 240 11.22 -10.58 -39.24
CA PRO A 240 10.06 -11.04 -39.97
C PRO A 240 9.18 -12.00 -39.16
N THR A 241 8.01 -12.32 -39.71
CA THR A 241 7.04 -13.26 -39.12
C THR A 241 7.72 -14.59 -38.73
N GLY A 242 7.31 -15.13 -37.59
CA GLY A 242 7.83 -16.40 -37.05
C GLY A 242 9.04 -16.25 -36.13
N PHE A 243 9.62 -15.05 -36.02
CA PHE A 243 10.61 -14.75 -34.99
C PHE A 243 9.93 -14.75 -33.62
N GLY A 244 10.65 -15.21 -32.59
CA GLY A 244 10.18 -15.22 -31.22
C GLY A 244 10.65 -13.99 -30.45
N TYR A 245 9.79 -13.38 -29.64
CA TYR A 245 10.20 -12.37 -28.67
C TYR A 245 10.29 -12.98 -27.27
N GLN A 246 11.19 -12.46 -26.45
CA GLN A 246 11.37 -12.83 -25.05
C GLN A 246 11.56 -11.57 -24.21
N LEU A 247 10.69 -11.37 -23.23
CA LEU A 247 10.83 -10.34 -22.22
C LEU A 247 11.32 -10.98 -20.93
N SER A 248 12.36 -10.43 -20.33
CA SER A 248 12.92 -10.93 -19.06
C SER A 248 13.28 -9.78 -18.12
N ASP A 249 13.53 -10.06 -16.85
CA ASP A 249 14.13 -9.09 -15.91
C ASP A 249 15.66 -9.29 -15.71
N GLY A 250 16.29 -10.00 -16.65
CA GLY A 250 17.68 -10.46 -16.55
C GLY A 250 17.88 -11.79 -15.82
N ILE A 251 16.89 -12.28 -15.07
CA ILE A 251 16.97 -13.56 -14.34
C ILE A 251 15.83 -14.50 -14.74
N ARG A 252 14.62 -13.96 -14.89
CA ARG A 252 13.38 -14.69 -15.15
C ARG A 252 12.74 -14.21 -16.44
N LEU A 253 12.21 -15.17 -17.19
CA LEU A 253 11.36 -14.90 -18.34
C LEU A 253 10.01 -14.39 -17.85
N LEU A 254 9.61 -13.21 -18.32
CA LEU A 254 8.37 -12.53 -17.99
C LEU A 254 7.31 -12.73 -19.08
N ALA A 255 7.71 -12.80 -20.35
CA ALA A 255 6.81 -13.10 -21.45
C ALA A 255 7.60 -13.69 -22.62
N TYR A 256 6.93 -14.49 -23.44
CA TYR A 256 7.46 -14.93 -24.71
C TYR A 256 6.31 -15.19 -25.68
N GLY A 257 6.62 -15.20 -26.96
CA GLY A 257 5.65 -15.47 -28.01
C GLY A 257 6.29 -15.30 -29.38
N THR A 258 5.48 -15.32 -30.43
CA THR A 258 5.90 -15.16 -31.82
C THR A 258 5.39 -13.85 -32.39
N LEU A 259 6.14 -13.29 -33.34
CA LEU A 259 5.74 -12.15 -34.16
C LEU A 259 4.89 -12.68 -35.33
N GLN A 260 3.59 -12.38 -35.34
CA GLN A 260 2.61 -12.87 -36.31
C GLN A 260 1.51 -11.85 -36.61
#